data_AF-A0A2W0BJE1-F1
#
_entry.id   AF-A0A2W0BJE1-F1
#
_cell.length_a   1.000
_cell.length_b   1.000
_cell.length_c   1.000
_cell.angle_alpha   90.00
_cell.angle_beta   90.00
_cell.angle_gamma   90.00
#
_symmetry.space_group_name_H-M   'P 1'
#
loop_
_entity.id
_entity.type
_entity.pdbx_description
1 polymer ?
#
loop_
_entity_poly.entity_id
_entity_poly.type
_entity_poly.pdbx_seq_one_letter_code
_entity_poly.pdbx_strand_id
1 'polypeptide(L)'
;MLSIYLRPDGGVLLVSIGLYVLWLAITQREMEFVWIGVLLGVVSLLPLAPWTMRNWRTLRQIEALAPFYAQLPGEYVPRGFNRWSKTWMVDFISVMNVYWNVSAEGNGEAVNISNIPSRAFDNDAQKQRTEQLFAQYNDGLTLSPEMDRDFAQLADERIRAHPFRFFVTLPLARLVDMWLRPRTEMLNLQLDWWNWEDVPQESFASIALALLNVFYIAAALASLRRKLPAGAMLWLFIVSRSALLATLPNPEPRYTLECFPAVLMLAGAGLARRE
;
A
#
# COMPACT_ATOMS: atom_id res chain seq x y z
N MET A 1 -8.82 14.20 12.13
CA MET A 1 -7.80 14.65 13.11
C MET A 1 -7.25 13.50 13.94
N LEU A 2 -8.08 12.70 14.62
CA LEU A 2 -7.62 11.47 15.30
C LEU A 2 -7.10 10.36 14.36
N SER A 3 -7.37 10.45 13.05
CA SER A 3 -6.92 9.44 12.09
C SER A 3 -5.39 9.40 11.91
N ILE A 4 -4.68 10.54 11.96
CA ILE A 4 -3.20 10.57 11.82
C ILE A 4 -2.52 9.89 13.01
N TYR A 5 -3.18 9.88 14.18
CA TYR A 5 -2.76 9.15 15.36
C TYR A 5 -2.86 7.63 15.22
N LEU A 6 -3.89 7.17 14.52
CA LEU A 6 -4.21 5.76 14.38
C LEU A 6 -3.53 5.14 13.17
N ARG A 7 -3.23 5.96 12.15
CA ARG A 7 -2.65 5.53 10.87
C ARG A 7 -1.83 6.66 10.23
N PRO A 8 -0.50 6.49 10.04
CA PRO A 8 0.37 7.50 9.41
C PRO A 8 -0.10 7.94 8.01
N ASP A 9 -0.82 7.06 7.31
CA ASP A 9 -1.42 7.29 6.00
C ASP A 9 -2.58 8.32 6.01
N GLY A 10 -3.13 8.67 7.17
CA GLY A 10 -4.03 9.81 7.36
C GLY A 10 -3.40 11.15 6.99
N GLY A 11 -2.06 11.25 6.99
CA GLY A 11 -1.33 12.44 6.55
C GLY A 11 -1.50 12.75 5.06
N VAL A 12 -1.79 11.75 4.22
CA VAL A 12 -1.98 11.95 2.78
C VAL A 12 -3.18 12.84 2.48
N LEU A 13 -4.27 12.69 3.23
CA LEU A 13 -5.44 13.54 3.09
C LEU A 13 -5.10 15.00 3.45
N LEU A 14 -4.37 15.21 4.54
CA LEU A 14 -3.90 16.54 4.94
C LEU A 14 -3.02 17.18 3.86
N VAL A 15 -2.05 16.43 3.32
CA VAL A 15 -1.19 16.88 2.21
C VAL A 15 -2.03 17.23 0.98
N SER A 16 -3.01 16.41 0.64
CA SER A 16 -3.88 16.63 -0.53
C SER A 16 -4.73 17.89 -0.38
N ILE A 17 -5.34 18.10 0.79
CA ILE A 17 -6.10 19.32 1.08
C ILE A 17 -5.18 20.54 1.11
N GLY A 18 -4.00 20.43 1.75
CA GLY A 18 -3.02 21.51 1.83
C GLY A 18 -2.53 21.96 0.45
N LEU A 19 -2.20 21.02 -0.44
CA LEU A 19 -1.84 21.31 -1.82
C LEU A 19 -2.99 21.97 -2.60
N TYR A 20 -4.23 21.51 -2.39
CA TYR A 20 -5.40 22.11 -3.02
C TYR A 20 -5.66 23.54 -2.54
N VAL A 21 -5.58 23.79 -1.23
CA VAL A 21 -5.75 25.12 -0.65
C VAL A 21 -4.62 26.06 -1.09
N LEU A 22 -3.38 25.57 -1.17
CA LEU A 22 -2.25 26.34 -1.72
C LEU A 22 -2.49 26.72 -3.18
N TRP A 23 -2.99 25.78 -3.99
CA TRP A 23 -3.37 26.08 -5.37
C TRP A 23 -4.45 27.15 -5.46
N LEU A 24 -5.45 27.13 -4.58
CA LEU A 24 -6.47 28.19 -4.49
C LEU A 24 -5.86 29.53 -4.05
N ALA A 25 -4.97 29.54 -3.06
CA ALA A 25 -4.28 30.75 -2.61
C ALA A 25 -3.49 31.42 -3.76
N ILE A 26 -2.80 30.61 -4.57
CA ILE A 26 -2.01 31.10 -5.71
C ILE A 26 -2.92 31.60 -6.85
N THR A 27 -3.96 30.83 -7.19
CA THR A 27 -4.82 31.14 -8.35
C THR A 27 -5.82 32.26 -8.09
N GLN A 28 -6.36 32.33 -6.88
CA GLN A 28 -7.32 33.38 -6.48
C GLN A 28 -6.63 34.59 -5.86
N ARG A 29 -5.36 34.48 -5.46
CA ARG A 29 -4.56 35.54 -4.79
C ARG A 29 -5.16 36.03 -3.47
N GLU A 30 -5.90 35.15 -2.80
CA GLU A 30 -6.55 35.44 -1.53
C GLU A 30 -5.73 34.90 -0.35
N MET A 31 -5.38 35.78 0.59
CA MET A 31 -4.60 35.42 1.79
C MET A 31 -5.38 34.55 2.77
N GLU A 32 -6.71 34.54 2.69
CA GLU A 32 -7.57 33.70 3.53
C GLU A 32 -7.24 32.21 3.36
N PHE A 33 -6.95 31.76 2.13
CA PHE A 33 -6.55 30.37 1.88
C PHE A 33 -5.22 30.01 2.55
N VAL A 34 -4.28 30.95 2.68
CA VAL A 34 -3.03 30.72 3.41
C VAL A 34 -3.35 30.45 4.89
N TRP A 35 -4.20 31.26 5.50
CA TRP A 35 -4.60 31.07 6.90
C TRP A 35 -5.42 29.79 7.12
N ILE A 36 -6.30 29.42 6.17
CA ILE A 36 -7.00 28.13 6.18
C ILE A 36 -5.98 26.98 6.18
N GLY A 37 -4.96 27.05 5.32
CA GLY A 37 -3.89 26.05 5.25
C GLY A 37 -3.09 25.96 6.56
N VAL A 38 -2.72 27.10 7.14
CA VAL A 38 -2.01 27.16 8.44
C VAL A 38 -2.87 26.58 9.55
N LEU A 39 -4.13 27.00 9.66
CA LEU A 39 -5.06 26.50 10.68
C LEU A 39 -5.27 24.99 10.52
N LEU A 40 -5.51 24.52 9.30
CA LEU A 40 -5.64 23.09 9.01
C LEU A 40 -4.39 22.32 9.44
N GLY A 41 -3.20 22.81 9.11
CA GLY A 41 -1.93 22.20 9.50
C GLY A 41 -1.75 22.15 11.01
N VAL A 42 -1.95 23.28 11.70
CA VAL A 42 -1.84 23.38 13.16
C VAL A 42 -2.81 22.41 13.83
N VAL A 43 -4.10 22.48 13.52
CA VAL A 43 -5.09 21.65 14.21
C VAL A 43 -4.93 20.16 13.84
N SER A 44 -4.43 19.83 12.65
CA SER A 44 -4.20 18.44 12.25
C SER A 44 -2.95 17.83 12.87
N LEU A 45 -1.90 18.63 13.07
CA LEU A 45 -0.61 18.18 13.61
C LEU A 45 -0.50 18.38 15.12
N LEU A 46 -1.29 19.26 15.74
CA LEU A 46 -1.28 19.51 17.18
C LEU A 46 -1.56 18.25 18.01
N PRO A 47 -2.47 17.35 17.60
CA PRO A 47 -2.59 16.06 18.25
C PRO A 47 -1.21 15.41 18.43
N LEU A 48 -0.32 15.51 17.41
CA LEU A 48 1.12 15.13 17.29
C LEU A 48 1.93 15.18 18.57
N ALA A 49 1.71 16.28 19.30
CA ALA A 49 2.57 16.71 20.38
C ALA A 49 2.51 15.76 21.58
N PRO A 50 1.34 15.39 22.13
CA PRO A 50 1.22 14.36 23.16
C PRO A 50 1.96 13.05 22.88
N TRP A 51 1.88 12.51 21.65
CA TRP A 51 2.57 11.26 21.29
C TRP A 51 4.07 11.43 21.25
N THR A 52 4.53 12.50 20.58
CA THR A 52 5.95 12.84 20.49
C THR A 52 6.55 13.05 21.88
N MET A 53 5.83 13.76 22.76
CA MET A 53 6.23 14.00 24.14
C MET A 53 6.27 12.69 24.96
N ARG A 54 5.30 11.78 24.76
CA ARG A 54 5.31 10.45 25.36
C ARG A 54 6.55 9.68 24.92
N ASN A 55 6.81 9.59 23.62
CA ASN A 55 7.95 8.87 23.06
C ASN A 55 9.29 9.43 23.57
N TRP A 56 9.41 10.75 23.65
CA TRP A 56 10.62 11.38 24.21
C TRP A 56 10.84 11.01 25.69
N ARG A 57 9.76 10.93 26.48
CA ARG A 57 9.83 10.57 27.90
C ARG A 57 10.08 9.08 28.11
N THR A 58 9.41 8.20 27.37
CA THR A 58 9.44 6.74 27.60
C THR A 58 10.51 6.03 26.79
N LEU A 59 10.63 6.35 25.49
CA LEU A 59 11.55 5.69 24.55
C LEU A 59 12.85 6.48 24.35
N ARG A 60 12.96 7.68 24.93
CA ARG A 60 14.08 8.61 24.72
C ARG A 60 14.31 8.97 23.25
N GLN A 61 13.26 8.90 22.43
CA GLN A 61 13.29 9.23 21.01
C GLN A 61 12.20 10.25 20.66
N ILE A 62 12.56 11.21 19.81
CA ILE A 62 11.61 12.19 19.26
C ILE A 62 11.03 11.60 17.99
N GLU A 63 9.89 10.91 18.14
CA GLU A 63 9.22 10.23 17.04
C GLU A 63 7.74 10.65 17.02
N ALA A 64 7.39 11.49 16.04
CA ALA A 64 6.02 11.99 15.88
C ALA A 64 5.12 11.06 15.07
N LEU A 65 5.72 10.20 14.23
CA LEU A 65 5.05 9.23 13.37
C LEU A 65 5.76 7.89 13.50
N ALA A 66 5.01 6.79 13.52
CA ALA A 66 5.57 5.45 13.53
C ALA A 66 6.56 5.27 12.36
N PRO A 67 7.66 4.52 12.57
CA PRO A 67 8.62 4.28 11.51
C PRO A 67 8.01 3.38 10.43
N PHE A 68 8.61 3.39 9.25
CA PHE A 68 8.05 2.71 8.07
C PHE A 68 7.78 1.21 8.29
N TYR A 69 8.62 0.51 9.05
CA TYR A 69 8.43 -0.91 9.36
C TYR A 69 7.81 -1.15 10.73
N ALA A 70 7.28 -0.10 11.38
CA ALA A 70 6.72 -0.14 12.74
C ALA A 70 7.68 -0.73 13.80
N GLN A 71 8.98 -0.71 13.52
CA GLN A 71 10.00 -1.32 14.36
C GLN A 71 10.30 -0.51 15.61
N LEU A 72 10.66 -1.19 16.70
CA LEU A 72 11.12 -0.59 17.95
C LEU A 72 12.57 -0.08 17.84
N PRO A 73 13.00 0.80 18.79
CA PRO A 73 14.39 1.24 18.87
C PRO A 73 15.37 0.06 19.00
N GLY A 74 16.22 -0.12 17.99
CA GLY A 74 17.22 -1.20 17.96
C GLY A 74 16.71 -2.54 17.42
N GLU A 75 15.43 -2.64 17.05
CA GLU A 75 14.87 -3.84 16.45
C GLU A 75 15.44 -4.09 15.05
N TYR A 76 15.74 -5.35 14.76
CA TYR A 76 16.28 -5.76 13.48
C TYR A 76 15.16 -5.90 12.45
N VAL A 77 15.30 -5.19 11.33
CA VAL A 77 14.35 -5.26 10.21
C VAL A 77 15.02 -5.97 9.03
N PRO A 78 14.41 -7.04 8.47
CA PRO A 78 14.96 -7.76 7.33
C PRO A 78 14.76 -6.98 6.02
N ARG A 79 15.61 -5.97 5.81
CA ARG A 79 15.52 -5.05 4.67
C ARG A 79 15.84 -5.73 3.35
N GLY A 80 16.73 -6.72 3.36
CA GLY A 80 17.08 -7.51 2.18
C GLY A 80 15.91 -8.32 1.66
N PHE A 81 15.21 -9.05 2.53
CA PHE A 81 13.98 -9.77 2.21
C PHE A 81 12.88 -8.83 1.72
N ASN A 82 12.67 -7.70 2.40
CA ASN A 82 11.69 -6.69 1.97
C ASN A 82 12.02 -6.16 0.56
N ARG A 83 13.30 -5.91 0.28
CA ARG A 83 13.75 -5.45 -1.04
C ARG A 83 13.59 -6.52 -2.10
N TRP A 84 13.91 -7.78 -1.80
CA TRP A 84 13.72 -8.91 -2.69
C TRP A 84 12.24 -9.10 -3.03
N SER A 85 11.36 -9.06 -2.04
CA SER A 85 9.90 -9.12 -2.24
C SER A 85 9.41 -8.02 -3.19
N LYS A 86 9.95 -6.80 -3.08
CA LYS A 86 9.65 -5.69 -4.01
C LYS A 86 10.10 -5.92 -5.46
N THR A 87 10.94 -6.92 -5.74
CA THR A 87 11.38 -7.23 -7.11
C THR A 87 10.43 -8.14 -7.90
N TRP A 88 9.35 -8.62 -7.28
CA TRP A 88 8.43 -9.55 -7.95
C TRP A 88 7.01 -9.56 -7.41
N MET A 89 6.79 -9.21 -6.15
CA MET A 89 5.48 -9.29 -5.51
C MET A 89 4.54 -8.23 -6.07
N VAL A 90 3.36 -8.64 -6.54
CA VAL A 90 2.34 -7.76 -7.14
C VAL A 90 0.99 -7.90 -6.47
N ASP A 91 0.65 -9.09 -5.97
CA ASP A 91 -0.68 -9.44 -5.50
C ASP A 91 -0.74 -9.78 -4.01
N PHE A 92 -1.97 -9.68 -3.47
CA PHE A 92 -2.27 -9.97 -2.08
C PHE A 92 -2.06 -11.45 -1.68
N ILE A 93 -2.17 -12.40 -2.61
CA ILE A 93 -1.93 -13.82 -2.30
C ILE A 93 -0.46 -14.04 -1.97
N SER A 94 0.44 -13.44 -2.74
CA SER A 94 1.88 -13.47 -2.48
C SER A 94 2.23 -12.86 -1.11
N VAL A 95 1.47 -11.83 -0.70
CA VAL A 95 1.61 -11.22 0.63
C VAL A 95 1.25 -12.23 1.72
N MET A 96 0.11 -12.92 1.57
CA MET A 96 -0.38 -13.88 2.56
C MET A 96 0.41 -15.18 2.60
N ASN A 97 0.80 -15.72 1.45
CA ASN A 97 1.43 -17.03 1.36
C ASN A 97 2.96 -17.01 1.54
N VAL A 98 3.58 -15.83 1.48
CA VAL A 98 5.05 -15.68 1.51
C VAL A 98 5.48 -14.56 2.44
N TYR A 99 5.07 -13.32 2.18
CA TYR A 99 5.63 -12.15 2.89
C TYR A 99 5.37 -12.19 4.39
N TRP A 100 4.13 -12.44 4.81
CA TRP A 100 3.78 -12.45 6.24
C TRP A 100 4.25 -13.69 6.99
N ASN A 101 4.58 -14.77 6.28
CA ASN A 101 5.11 -15.98 6.89
C ASN A 101 6.58 -15.81 7.30
N VAL A 102 7.29 -14.82 6.77
CA VAL A 102 8.70 -14.56 7.08
C VAL A 102 8.84 -13.63 8.29
N SER A 103 9.45 -14.12 9.37
CA SER A 103 9.72 -13.35 10.58
C SER A 103 11.20 -13.32 10.93
N ALA A 104 11.68 -12.20 11.46
CA ALA A 104 13.02 -12.08 12.04
C ALA A 104 13.05 -12.25 13.57
N GLU A 105 11.88 -12.35 14.22
CA GLU A 105 11.73 -12.36 15.69
C GLU A 105 11.37 -13.75 16.27
N GLY A 106 11.36 -14.80 15.45
CA GLY A 106 11.22 -16.18 15.93
C GLY A 106 9.80 -16.74 16.04
N ASN A 107 8.83 -16.17 15.30
CA ASN A 107 7.46 -16.70 15.17
C ASN A 107 7.02 -16.76 13.70
N GLY A 108 7.94 -17.15 12.83
CA GLY A 108 7.65 -17.33 11.42
C GLY A 108 6.81 -18.58 11.14
N GLU A 109 6.25 -18.63 9.94
CA GLU A 109 5.58 -19.83 9.41
C GLU A 109 6.36 -20.37 8.22
N ALA A 110 6.28 -21.68 7.99
CA ALA A 110 6.96 -22.29 6.86
C ALA A 110 6.42 -21.72 5.54
N VAL A 111 7.33 -21.35 4.63
CA VAL A 111 6.99 -20.88 3.30
C VAL A 111 7.08 -22.04 2.33
N ASN A 112 5.97 -22.37 1.67
CA ASN A 112 5.99 -23.32 0.58
C ASN A 112 6.52 -22.65 -0.70
N ILE A 113 7.62 -23.18 -1.24
CA ILE A 113 8.24 -22.65 -2.46
C ILE A 113 7.29 -22.65 -3.66
N SER A 114 6.32 -23.58 -3.72
CA SER A 114 5.34 -23.62 -4.80
C SER A 114 4.42 -22.39 -4.83
N ASN A 115 4.32 -21.66 -3.72
CA ASN A 115 3.57 -20.40 -3.64
C ASN A 115 4.34 -19.21 -4.21
N ILE A 116 5.64 -19.37 -4.49
CA ILE A 116 6.46 -18.31 -5.07
C ILE A 116 6.35 -18.41 -6.61
N PRO A 117 5.80 -17.39 -7.28
CA PRO A 117 5.56 -17.43 -8.71
C PRO A 117 6.85 -17.36 -9.51
N SER A 118 6.84 -17.88 -10.73
CA SER A 118 8.01 -17.87 -11.64
C SER A 118 8.62 -16.48 -11.85
N ARG A 119 7.80 -15.42 -11.82
CA ARG A 119 8.25 -14.03 -11.92
C ARG A 119 9.20 -13.58 -10.81
N ALA A 120 9.30 -14.33 -9.71
CA ALA A 120 10.25 -14.11 -8.62
C ALA A 120 11.70 -14.44 -8.98
N PHE A 121 11.92 -15.12 -10.12
CA PHE A 121 13.22 -15.58 -10.58
C PHE A 121 13.47 -15.09 -12.00
N ASP A 122 14.68 -14.59 -12.30
CA ASP A 122 15.06 -14.22 -13.68
C ASP A 122 15.80 -15.36 -14.39
N ASN A 123 16.31 -16.34 -13.65
CA ASN A 123 17.00 -17.53 -14.16
C ASN A 123 17.00 -18.68 -13.13
N ASP A 124 17.42 -19.88 -13.56
CA ASP A 124 17.44 -21.08 -12.72
C ASP A 124 18.39 -20.98 -11.52
N ALA A 125 19.52 -20.28 -11.66
CA ALA A 125 20.46 -20.09 -10.55
C ALA A 125 19.84 -19.25 -9.42
N GLN A 126 19.10 -18.18 -9.76
CA GLN A 126 18.34 -17.39 -8.77
C GLN A 126 17.22 -18.20 -8.12
N LYS A 127 16.55 -19.07 -8.89
CA LYS A 127 15.52 -19.98 -8.37
C LYS A 127 16.12 -20.94 -7.35
N GLN A 128 17.19 -21.64 -7.69
CA GLN A 128 17.89 -22.57 -6.79
C GLN A 128 18.41 -21.88 -5.52
N ARG A 129 18.99 -20.68 -5.65
CA ARG A 129 19.45 -19.90 -4.48
C ARG A 129 18.28 -19.51 -3.57
N THR A 130 17.15 -19.13 -4.15
CA THR A 130 15.95 -18.78 -3.38
C THR A 130 15.36 -20.02 -2.68
N GLU A 131 15.30 -21.16 -3.38
CA GLU A 131 14.91 -22.47 -2.81
C GLU A 131 15.78 -22.83 -1.61
N GLN A 132 17.10 -22.68 -1.72
CA GLN A 132 18.03 -22.93 -0.62
C GLN A 132 17.80 -21.99 0.57
N LEU A 133 17.59 -20.69 0.31
CA LEU A 133 17.30 -19.72 1.37
C LEU A 133 15.99 -20.03 2.11
N PHE A 134 14.94 -20.43 1.40
CA PHE A 134 13.68 -20.82 2.03
C PHE A 134 13.76 -22.17 2.72
N ALA A 135 14.56 -23.13 2.23
CA ALA A 135 14.84 -24.36 2.96
C ALA A 135 15.52 -24.06 4.30
N GLN A 136 16.58 -23.25 4.28
CA GLN A 136 17.27 -22.80 5.49
C GLN A 136 16.34 -22.01 6.43
N TYR A 137 15.47 -21.16 5.87
CA TYR A 137 14.47 -20.45 6.66
C TYR A 137 13.49 -21.40 7.34
N ASN A 138 12.97 -22.38 6.59
CA ASN A 138 11.97 -23.31 7.10
C ASN A 138 12.51 -24.23 8.21
N ASP A 139 13.83 -24.46 8.26
CA ASP A 139 14.46 -25.22 9.35
C ASP A 139 14.45 -24.48 10.69
N GLY A 140 14.49 -23.14 10.68
CA GLY A 140 14.58 -22.30 11.88
C GLY A 140 13.43 -21.31 12.11
N LEU A 141 12.54 -21.14 11.13
CA LEU A 141 11.41 -20.18 11.09
C LEU A 141 11.78 -18.75 11.52
N THR A 142 13.05 -18.41 11.33
CA THR A 142 13.65 -17.15 11.76
C THR A 142 14.62 -16.69 10.69
N LEU A 143 14.40 -15.50 10.14
CA LEU A 143 15.25 -14.92 9.13
C LEU A 143 16.50 -14.31 9.76
N SER A 144 17.64 -14.97 9.57
CA SER A 144 18.93 -14.51 10.07
C SER A 144 19.48 -13.29 9.29
N PRO A 145 20.38 -12.49 9.88
CA PRO A 145 21.09 -11.43 9.17
C PRO A 145 21.91 -11.89 7.96
N GLU A 146 22.42 -13.12 7.98
CA GLU A 146 23.12 -13.75 6.85
C GLU A 146 22.16 -13.95 5.68
N MET A 147 21.01 -14.57 5.95
CA MET A 147 19.99 -14.83 4.94
C MET A 147 19.40 -13.53 4.38
N ASP A 148 19.19 -12.52 5.22
CA ASP A 148 18.72 -11.21 4.75
C ASP A 148 19.72 -10.57 3.78
N ARG A 149 21.04 -10.69 4.05
CA ARG A 149 22.07 -10.25 3.11
C ARG A 149 22.01 -10.99 1.79
N ASP A 150 21.73 -12.28 1.80
CA ASP A 150 21.57 -13.08 0.58
C ASP A 150 20.32 -12.68 -0.22
N PHE A 151 19.20 -12.41 0.45
CA PHE A 151 18.03 -11.80 -0.20
C PHE A 151 18.34 -10.43 -0.78
N ALA A 152 19.12 -9.59 -0.08
CA ALA A 152 19.54 -8.30 -0.60
C ALA A 152 20.36 -8.44 -1.89
N GLN A 153 21.26 -9.43 -1.97
CA GLN A 153 22.03 -9.70 -3.18
C GLN A 153 21.15 -10.15 -4.34
N LEU A 154 20.21 -11.08 -4.11
CA LEU A 154 19.21 -11.48 -5.11
C LEU A 154 18.41 -10.27 -5.61
N ALA A 155 17.99 -9.39 -4.69
CA ALA A 155 17.29 -8.18 -5.05
C ALA A 155 18.16 -7.26 -5.93
N ASP A 156 19.44 -7.07 -5.57
CA ASP A 156 20.38 -6.24 -6.32
C ASP A 156 20.64 -6.75 -7.73
N GLU A 157 20.75 -8.06 -7.92
CA GLU A 157 20.88 -8.68 -9.24
C GLU A 157 19.65 -8.39 -10.10
N ARG A 158 18.45 -8.63 -9.54
CA ARG A 158 17.16 -8.43 -10.24
C ARG A 158 16.90 -6.96 -10.59
N ILE A 159 17.26 -6.04 -9.69
CA ILE A 159 17.12 -4.60 -9.92
C ILE A 159 18.10 -4.13 -10.99
N ARG A 160 19.35 -4.61 -10.97
CA ARG A 160 20.35 -4.27 -12.00
C ARG A 160 19.97 -4.80 -13.38
N ALA A 161 19.43 -6.02 -13.46
CA ALA A 161 18.99 -6.61 -14.72
C ALA A 161 17.75 -5.90 -15.29
N HIS A 162 16.79 -5.51 -14.44
CA HIS A 162 15.51 -4.95 -14.85
C HIS A 162 15.10 -3.71 -14.02
N PRO A 163 15.81 -2.57 -14.15
CA PRO A 163 15.55 -1.39 -13.32
C PRO A 163 14.17 -0.79 -13.58
N PHE A 164 13.73 -0.73 -14.83
CA PHE A 164 12.39 -0.21 -15.18
C PHE A 164 11.27 -1.07 -14.56
N ARG A 165 11.46 -2.40 -14.53
CA ARG A 165 10.51 -3.32 -13.89
C ARG A 165 10.37 -3.01 -12.40
N PHE A 166 11.48 -2.76 -11.71
CA PHE A 166 11.49 -2.48 -10.28
C PHE A 166 10.91 -1.10 -9.93
N PHE A 167 11.33 -0.04 -10.63
CA PHE A 167 10.97 1.34 -10.28
C PHE A 167 9.61 1.79 -10.83
N VAL A 168 9.12 1.17 -11.91
CA VAL A 168 7.90 1.61 -12.59
C VAL A 168 6.88 0.48 -12.70
N THR A 169 7.22 -0.61 -13.37
CA THR A 169 6.22 -1.65 -13.71
C THR A 169 5.61 -2.32 -12.48
N LEU A 170 6.43 -2.78 -11.53
CA LEU A 170 5.95 -3.48 -10.34
C LEU A 170 5.17 -2.57 -9.38
N PRO A 171 5.61 -1.33 -9.07
CA PRO A 171 4.80 -0.37 -8.32
C PRO A 171 3.42 -0.13 -8.94
N LEU A 172 3.34 0.06 -10.27
CA LEU A 172 2.07 0.25 -10.97
C LEU A 172 1.21 -1.03 -10.96
N ALA A 173 1.83 -2.20 -11.14
CA ALA A 173 1.13 -3.48 -11.10
C ALA A 173 0.51 -3.74 -9.72
N ARG A 174 1.24 -3.47 -8.62
CA ARG A 174 0.71 -3.54 -7.24
C ARG A 174 -0.46 -2.60 -7.07
N LEU A 175 -0.33 -1.37 -7.56
CA LEU A 175 -1.39 -0.38 -7.47
C LEU A 175 -2.65 -0.86 -8.20
N VAL A 176 -2.51 -1.42 -9.40
CA VAL A 176 -3.62 -2.00 -10.16
C VAL A 176 -4.24 -3.19 -9.42
N ASP A 177 -3.45 -4.11 -8.87
CA ASP A 177 -3.97 -5.23 -8.07
C ASP A 177 -4.75 -4.71 -6.84
N MET A 178 -4.17 -3.79 -6.06
CA MET A 178 -4.87 -3.22 -4.90
C MET A 178 -6.18 -2.51 -5.27
N TRP A 179 -6.21 -1.79 -6.39
CA TRP A 179 -7.42 -1.10 -6.85
C TRP A 179 -8.48 -2.06 -7.37
N LEU A 180 -8.10 -3.07 -8.16
CA LEU A 180 -9.05 -3.90 -8.92
C LEU A 180 -9.39 -5.23 -8.24
N ARG A 181 -8.55 -5.74 -7.33
CA ARG A 181 -8.75 -7.01 -6.64
C ARG A 181 -10.09 -7.01 -5.89
N PRO A 182 -10.91 -8.07 -6.05
CA PRO A 182 -12.13 -8.23 -5.26
C PRO A 182 -11.83 -8.14 -3.76
N ARG A 183 -12.74 -7.57 -2.97
CA ARG A 183 -12.55 -7.35 -1.53
C ARG A 183 -12.78 -8.62 -0.72
N THR A 184 -12.09 -9.70 -1.10
CA THR A 184 -12.24 -11.03 -0.51
C THR A 184 -11.85 -11.05 0.97
N GLU A 185 -10.72 -10.43 1.33
CA GLU A 185 -10.23 -10.32 2.73
C GLU A 185 -11.29 -9.74 3.67
N MET A 186 -11.94 -8.63 3.28
CA MET A 186 -12.90 -7.93 4.15
C MET A 186 -14.21 -8.71 4.34
N LEU A 187 -14.50 -9.65 3.44
CA LEU A 187 -15.71 -10.47 3.45
C LEU A 187 -15.42 -11.92 3.81
N ASN A 188 -14.19 -12.25 4.22
CA ASN A 188 -13.72 -13.60 4.51
C ASN A 188 -14.00 -14.60 3.38
N LEU A 189 -13.85 -14.16 2.12
CA LEU A 189 -13.92 -15.03 0.94
C LEU A 189 -12.53 -15.59 0.60
N GLN A 190 -12.49 -16.72 -0.10
CA GLN A 190 -11.24 -17.29 -0.62
C GLN A 190 -10.43 -16.26 -1.42
N LEU A 191 -9.11 -16.24 -1.20
CA LEU A 191 -8.22 -15.26 -1.80
C LEU A 191 -7.96 -15.53 -3.28
N ASP A 192 -7.90 -16.81 -3.64
CA ASP A 192 -7.83 -17.38 -4.98
C ASP A 192 -9.22 -17.44 -5.63
N TRP A 193 -9.85 -16.27 -5.76
CA TRP A 193 -11.20 -16.10 -6.33
C TRP A 193 -11.41 -16.65 -7.76
N TRP A 194 -10.35 -17.13 -8.42
CA TRP A 194 -10.40 -17.83 -9.71
C TRP A 194 -10.51 -19.36 -9.55
N ASN A 195 -10.47 -19.88 -8.33
CA ASN A 195 -10.58 -21.30 -8.03
C ASN A 195 -12.04 -21.77 -8.07
N TRP A 196 -12.54 -21.91 -9.29
CA TRP A 196 -13.91 -22.34 -9.55
C TRP A 196 -14.18 -23.80 -9.21
N GLU A 197 -13.14 -24.62 -9.13
CA GLU A 197 -13.26 -26.05 -8.85
C GLU A 197 -13.62 -26.28 -7.38
N ASP A 198 -12.94 -25.59 -6.46
CA ASP A 198 -13.13 -25.79 -5.03
C ASP A 198 -14.25 -24.91 -4.44
N VAL A 199 -14.38 -23.65 -4.89
CA VAL A 199 -15.31 -22.66 -4.28
C VAL A 199 -16.10 -21.83 -5.31
N PRO A 200 -16.98 -22.46 -6.12
CA PRO A 200 -17.67 -21.78 -7.21
C PRO A 200 -18.56 -20.61 -6.76
N GLN A 201 -19.20 -20.71 -5.58
CA GLN A 201 -20.07 -19.64 -5.06
C GLN A 201 -19.28 -18.40 -4.62
N GLU A 202 -18.16 -18.60 -3.92
CA GLU A 202 -17.28 -17.51 -3.47
C GLU A 202 -16.55 -16.85 -4.65
N SER A 203 -16.15 -17.65 -5.64
CA SER A 203 -15.58 -17.16 -6.90
C SER A 203 -16.57 -16.26 -7.65
N PHE A 204 -17.84 -16.67 -7.75
CA PHE A 204 -18.90 -15.85 -8.33
C PHE A 204 -19.10 -14.54 -7.57
N ALA A 205 -19.23 -14.60 -6.24
CA ALA A 205 -19.38 -13.42 -5.39
C ALA A 205 -18.20 -12.44 -5.55
N SER A 206 -16.97 -12.98 -5.59
CA SER A 206 -15.75 -12.20 -5.80
C SER A 206 -15.75 -11.49 -7.15
N ILE A 207 -16.18 -12.15 -8.22
CA ILE A 207 -16.29 -11.51 -9.54
C ILE A 207 -17.36 -10.44 -9.56
N ALA A 208 -18.52 -10.68 -8.95
CA ALA A 208 -19.56 -9.66 -8.83
C ALA A 208 -19.04 -8.40 -8.11
N LEU A 209 -18.27 -8.58 -7.03
CA LEU A 209 -17.61 -7.49 -6.31
C LEU A 209 -16.54 -6.80 -7.18
N ALA A 210 -15.77 -7.54 -7.96
CA ALA A 210 -14.80 -6.98 -8.90
C ALA A 210 -15.48 -6.09 -9.94
N LEU A 211 -16.59 -6.58 -10.53
CA LEU A 211 -17.36 -5.83 -11.53
C LEU A 211 -18.00 -4.58 -10.92
N LEU A 212 -18.55 -4.68 -9.71
CA LEU A 212 -19.09 -3.53 -8.99
C LEU A 212 -18.01 -2.48 -8.70
N ASN A 213 -16.82 -2.92 -8.30
CA ASN A 213 -15.68 -2.05 -8.09
C ASN A 213 -15.25 -1.33 -9.38
N VAL A 214 -15.11 -2.07 -10.49
CA VAL A 214 -14.80 -1.49 -11.81
C VAL A 214 -15.88 -0.49 -12.23
N PHE A 215 -17.16 -0.78 -11.99
CA PHE A 215 -18.26 0.13 -12.24
C PHE A 215 -18.09 1.46 -11.49
N TYR A 216 -17.79 1.43 -10.19
CA TYR A 216 -17.58 2.65 -9.41
C TYR A 216 -16.36 3.45 -9.87
N ILE A 217 -15.25 2.78 -10.21
CA ILE A 217 -14.06 3.44 -10.75
C ILE A 217 -14.39 4.11 -12.09
N ALA A 218 -15.07 3.41 -13.00
CA ALA A 218 -15.46 3.95 -14.30
C ALA A 218 -16.43 5.13 -14.17
N ALA A 219 -17.42 5.03 -13.28
CA ALA A 219 -18.34 6.11 -12.95
C ALA A 219 -17.61 7.32 -12.36
N ALA A 220 -16.64 7.09 -11.47
CA ALA A 220 -15.82 8.16 -10.91
C ALA A 220 -15.01 8.85 -12.01
N LEU A 221 -14.35 8.10 -12.91
CA LEU A 221 -13.63 8.68 -14.06
C LEU A 221 -14.54 9.51 -14.97
N ALA A 222 -15.81 9.15 -15.13
CA ALA A 222 -16.77 9.95 -15.89
C ALA A 222 -16.97 11.37 -15.32
N SER A 223 -16.75 11.56 -14.02
CA SER A 223 -16.79 12.87 -13.35
C SER A 223 -15.73 13.86 -13.87
N LEU A 224 -14.63 13.40 -14.46
CA LEU A 224 -13.58 14.27 -15.03
C LEU A 224 -14.12 15.15 -16.17
N ARG A 225 -15.24 14.76 -16.79
CA ARG A 225 -15.92 15.55 -17.82
C ARG A 225 -16.80 16.66 -17.23
N ARG A 226 -16.85 16.80 -15.91
CA ARG A 226 -17.70 17.75 -15.18
C ARG A 226 -16.86 18.72 -14.37
N LYS A 227 -17.31 19.97 -14.31
CA LYS A 227 -16.77 20.97 -13.38
C LYS A 227 -17.45 20.80 -12.04
N LEU A 228 -16.80 20.07 -11.14
CA LEU A 228 -17.31 19.83 -9.80
C LEU A 228 -16.63 20.77 -8.80
N PRO A 229 -17.38 21.45 -7.92
CA PRO A 229 -16.78 22.17 -6.81
C PRO A 229 -15.98 21.17 -5.96
N ALA A 230 -14.72 21.50 -5.68
CA ALA A 230 -13.77 20.63 -4.98
C ALA A 230 -13.48 19.25 -5.62
N GLY A 231 -13.90 18.99 -6.86
CA GLY A 231 -13.60 17.73 -7.55
C GLY A 231 -12.09 17.49 -7.72
N ALA A 232 -11.33 18.57 -7.95
CA ALA A 232 -9.87 18.53 -8.02
C ALA A 232 -9.24 18.07 -6.69
N MET A 233 -9.80 18.46 -5.54
CA MET A 233 -9.34 18.01 -4.22
C MET A 233 -9.51 16.50 -4.04
N LEU A 234 -10.67 15.96 -4.46
CA LEU A 234 -10.95 14.52 -4.37
C LEU A 234 -10.02 13.70 -5.26
N TRP A 235 -9.80 14.15 -6.51
CA TRP A 235 -8.84 13.51 -7.41
C TRP A 235 -7.40 13.61 -6.91
N LEU A 236 -7.01 14.76 -6.38
CA LEU A 236 -5.69 14.95 -5.79
C LEU A 236 -5.45 14.01 -4.61
N PHE A 237 -6.48 13.77 -3.78
CA PHE A 237 -6.41 12.77 -2.72
C PHE A 237 -6.22 11.35 -3.26
N ILE A 238 -7.02 10.94 -4.25
CA ILE A 238 -6.92 9.62 -4.88
C ILE A 238 -5.54 9.40 -5.50
N VAL A 239 -5.02 10.40 -6.22
CA VAL A 239 -3.70 10.34 -6.88
C VAL A 239 -2.57 10.30 -5.85
N SER A 240 -2.60 11.19 -4.84
CA SER A 240 -1.57 11.26 -3.80
C SER A 240 -1.52 9.95 -2.99
N ARG A 241 -2.69 9.39 -2.66
CA ARG A 241 -2.79 8.08 -2.00
C ARG A 241 -2.23 6.98 -2.89
N SER A 242 -2.65 6.92 -4.14
CA SER A 242 -2.16 5.92 -5.10
C SER A 242 -0.65 5.97 -5.29
N ALA A 243 -0.07 7.18 -5.33
CA ALA A 243 1.38 7.38 -5.38
C ALA A 243 2.09 6.87 -4.13
N LEU A 244 1.56 7.11 -2.94
CA LEU A 244 2.09 6.55 -1.69
C LEU A 244 2.02 5.02 -1.71
N LEU A 245 0.87 4.44 -2.07
CA LEU A 245 0.65 2.99 -2.05
C LEU A 245 1.58 2.26 -3.03
N ALA A 246 1.94 2.88 -4.16
CA ALA A 246 2.91 2.33 -5.10
C ALA A 246 4.32 2.13 -4.48
N THR A 247 4.63 2.83 -3.38
CA THR A 247 5.92 2.70 -2.67
C THR A 247 5.99 1.51 -1.72
N LEU A 248 4.82 1.00 -1.29
CA LEU A 248 4.71 -0.06 -0.29
C LEU A 248 5.13 -1.42 -0.86
N PRO A 249 5.80 -2.27 -0.06
CA PRO A 249 6.18 -3.61 -0.48
C PRO A 249 4.98 -4.55 -0.56
N ASN A 250 4.05 -4.46 0.39
CA ASN A 250 2.91 -5.35 0.61
C ASN A 250 1.63 -4.77 -0.03
N PRO A 251 1.22 -5.25 -1.23
CA PRO A 251 -0.04 -4.82 -1.84
C PRO A 251 -1.24 -5.42 -1.10
N GLU A 252 -1.93 -4.61 -0.31
CA GLU A 252 -3.14 -5.02 0.41
C GLU A 252 -4.37 -4.24 -0.10
N PRO A 253 -5.45 -4.92 -0.53
CA PRO A 253 -6.65 -4.29 -1.07
C PRO A 253 -7.25 -3.23 -0.15
N ARG A 254 -7.19 -3.46 1.17
CA ARG A 254 -7.71 -2.56 2.20
C ARG A 254 -7.12 -1.16 2.18
N TYR A 255 -5.90 -0.98 1.67
CA TYR A 255 -5.26 0.34 1.62
C TYR A 255 -5.94 1.32 0.66
N THR A 256 -6.62 0.82 -0.38
CA THR A 256 -7.38 1.66 -1.33
C THR A 256 -8.77 2.01 -0.83
N LEU A 257 -9.31 1.32 0.19
CA LEU A 257 -10.65 1.57 0.72
C LEU A 257 -10.83 2.99 1.26
N GLU A 258 -9.75 3.60 1.75
CA GLU A 258 -9.80 4.99 2.22
C GLU A 258 -10.09 6.00 1.11
N CYS A 259 -9.89 5.62 -0.16
CA CYS A 259 -10.30 6.42 -1.31
C CYS A 259 -11.76 6.24 -1.70
N PHE A 260 -12.46 5.18 -1.24
CA PHE A 260 -13.80 4.86 -1.73
C PHE A 260 -14.85 5.92 -1.42
N PRO A 261 -14.84 6.63 -0.26
CA PRO A 261 -15.75 7.75 -0.06
C PRO A 261 -15.62 8.82 -1.16
N ALA A 262 -14.38 9.16 -1.55
CA ALA A 262 -14.12 10.08 -2.66
C ALA A 262 -14.56 9.50 -4.01
N VAL A 263 -14.26 8.22 -4.27
CA VAL A 263 -14.68 7.52 -5.49
C VAL A 263 -16.20 7.49 -5.62
N LEU A 264 -16.94 7.20 -4.54
CA LEU A 264 -18.41 7.16 -4.54
C LEU A 264 -19.02 8.54 -4.79
N MET A 265 -18.48 9.60 -4.18
CA MET A 265 -18.90 10.98 -4.46
C MET A 265 -18.68 11.35 -5.93
N LEU A 266 -17.50 11.03 -6.48
CA LEU A 266 -17.17 11.26 -7.88
C LEU A 266 -18.03 10.39 -8.81
N ALA A 267 -18.31 9.14 -8.45
CA ALA A 267 -19.16 8.23 -9.21
C ALA A 267 -20.61 8.75 -9.29
N GLY A 268 -21.17 9.19 -8.16
CA GLY A 268 -22.48 9.85 -8.13
C GLY A 268 -22.50 11.09 -9.03
N ALA A 269 -21.46 11.93 -8.93
CA ALA A 269 -21.32 13.08 -9.80
C ALA A 269 -21.11 12.73 -11.28
N GLY A 270 -20.48 11.60 -11.61
CA GLY A 270 -20.32 11.09 -12.97
C GLY A 270 -21.60 10.54 -13.57
N LEU A 271 -22.46 9.94 -12.75
CA LEU A 271 -23.74 9.34 -13.16
C LEU A 271 -24.93 10.30 -13.13
N ALA A 272 -24.82 11.45 -12.43
CA ALA A 272 -25.88 12.45 -12.37
C ALA A 272 -26.34 12.86 -13.79
N ARG A 273 -27.61 13.23 -13.97
CA ARG A 273 -28.09 13.77 -15.26
C ARG A 273 -27.45 15.14 -15.51
N ARG A 274 -27.25 15.51 -16.79
CA ARG A 274 -26.88 16.89 -17.14
C ARG A 274 -28.16 17.72 -16.99
N GLU A 275 -28.17 18.59 -15.99
CA GLU A 275 -29.07 19.74 -15.96
C GLU A 275 -28.47 20.89 -16.76
#